data_AF-A0A238YPP4-F1
#
_entry.id   AF-A0A238YPP4-F1
#
_cell.length_a   1.000
_cell.length_b   1.000
_cell.length_c   1.000
_cell.angle_alpha   90.00
_cell.angle_beta   90.00
_cell.angle_gamma   90.00
#
_symmetry.space_group_name_H-M   'P 1'
#
loop_
_entity.id
_entity.type
_entity.pdbx_description
1 polymer ?
#
loop_
_entity_poly.entity_id
_entity_poly.type
_entity_poly.pdbx_seq_one_letter_code
_entity_poly.pdbx_strand_id
1 'polypeptide(L)'
;MLKNIVIKFKNTKEILSWSILLLTIVFLINACSKDDDEPLQLFPNAGPSFIDIENDGYVVQLNAVPVKEPLTGTWRIYNGENGSFENVNDPKSKFYGEPGESYTLGWEIGNGNDYGAASITVSFVPLNPVIIAPTSTIDTLTNNVSAYLKAEEPKFGATGKWEIVNGTNGRIENSDNFKAEFIGKEKSDYKLQWTLSYGSKAVSTEVSFVTDVLNADAGPDQLDVKNLKEETDKYFSLEAYLPAGATAVWEIVENKSSATIYDTNNPNSLIKGIEDTTYTLKWKVELDEYTSIDSVAIRFRGKWGVWKDSRDNQTYKFAEINGLEWMSENYNYAADPGNGSWYYGHAYRAVIEEGYPLETPDDRKKYGRVYTYLTAADYAPEGWRLPTGEEMYNLIVSQGGTLYAKDKLTTGGKTGFDLNYPGYLEFSSFSDPAFRNVFRGQDKTALYWTNDYNEFNGAAVAIATSINGESIDSTVLFESYYALPVRYVREIQN
;
A
#
# COMPACT_ATOMS: atom_id res chain seq x y z
N MET A 1 -11.34 -87.06 34.05
CA MET A 1 -11.73 -87.80 32.84
C MET A 1 -10.89 -87.24 31.70
N LEU A 2 -10.12 -87.98 30.89
CA LEU A 2 -9.92 -89.44 30.71
C LEU A 2 -8.40 -89.74 30.46
N LYS A 3 -7.94 -90.96 30.77
CA LYS A 3 -6.96 -91.86 30.07
C LYS A 3 -5.88 -91.24 29.13
N ASN A 4 -4.59 -91.66 29.04
CA ASN A 4 -3.74 -92.75 29.59
C ASN A 4 -2.24 -92.28 29.51
N ILE A 5 -1.24 -92.66 30.33
CA ILE A 5 -0.48 -93.95 30.46
C ILE A 5 0.11 -94.43 29.10
N VAL A 6 1.43 -94.51 28.82
CA VAL A 6 2.55 -95.40 29.30
C VAL A 6 3.90 -94.68 29.00
N ILE A 7 5.05 -94.71 29.71
CA ILE A 7 5.65 -95.43 30.88
C ILE A 7 6.51 -96.71 30.59
N LYS A 8 7.77 -96.54 30.12
CA LYS A 8 8.97 -97.45 30.27
C LYS A 8 10.22 -96.78 29.62
N PHE A 9 11.46 -96.73 30.16
CA PHE A 9 12.39 -97.71 30.78
C PHE A 9 12.78 -98.87 29.84
N LYS A 10 14.03 -99.33 29.71
CA LYS A 10 15.21 -99.40 30.61
C LYS A 10 16.49 -99.58 29.73
N ASN A 11 17.74 -99.29 30.12
CA ASN A 11 18.63 -100.04 31.03
C ASN A 11 19.93 -99.22 31.23
N THR A 12 20.35 -98.79 32.43
CA THR A 12 21.12 -99.49 33.51
C THR A 12 22.63 -99.66 33.27
N LYS A 13 23.43 -99.21 34.26
CA LYS A 13 24.67 -99.81 34.83
C LYS A 13 25.83 -100.13 33.85
N GLU A 14 27.11 -99.94 34.19
CA GLU A 14 27.80 -99.41 35.38
C GLU A 14 29.15 -98.84 34.86
N ILE A 15 29.95 -98.08 35.60
CA ILE A 15 30.92 -98.59 36.58
C ILE A 15 31.35 -97.43 37.49
N LEU A 16 31.47 -97.71 38.78
CA LEU A 16 32.05 -96.80 39.78
C LEU A 16 33.56 -97.06 39.88
N SER A 17 34.34 -96.02 40.19
CA SER A 17 35.80 -96.04 40.39
C SER A 17 36.64 -96.30 39.14
N TRP A 18 37.56 -95.37 38.85
CA TRP A 18 38.99 -95.61 39.09
C TRP A 18 39.59 -94.27 39.55
N SER A 19 39.38 -93.98 40.84
CA SER A 19 39.93 -92.78 41.48
C SER A 19 41.43 -92.94 41.74
N ILE A 20 42.17 -91.83 41.67
CA ILE A 20 43.59 -91.67 42.08
C ILE A 20 44.61 -92.16 41.03
N LEU A 21 45.72 -91.41 40.94
CA LEU A 21 47.00 -91.77 40.28
C LEU A 21 47.15 -91.68 38.75
N LEU A 22 46.68 -90.58 38.12
CA LEU A 22 47.38 -90.04 36.94
C LEU A 22 47.30 -88.49 36.82
N LEU A 23 47.45 -87.79 37.94
CA LEU A 23 47.69 -86.34 37.90
C LEU A 23 49.17 -86.06 37.56
N THR A 24 49.39 -84.99 36.80
CA THR A 24 50.69 -84.36 36.47
C THR A 24 51.70 -85.12 35.58
N ILE A 25 51.82 -84.60 34.33
CA ILE A 25 53.07 -84.44 33.55
C ILE A 25 53.67 -85.69 32.86
N VAL A 26 53.21 -85.95 31.63
CA VAL A 26 53.98 -85.85 30.34
C VAL A 26 52.92 -85.50 29.26
N PHE A 27 52.79 -84.24 28.83
CA PHE A 27 53.47 -83.58 27.69
C PHE A 27 53.22 -84.20 26.29
N LEU A 28 52.80 -83.33 25.36
CA LEU A 28 52.97 -83.42 23.89
C LEU A 28 52.46 -84.70 23.20
N ILE A 29 51.22 -84.65 22.69
CA ILE A 29 50.92 -84.46 21.25
C ILE A 29 49.44 -84.05 21.13
N ASN A 30 49.20 -82.74 20.95
CA ASN A 30 48.18 -82.19 20.04
C ASN A 30 48.34 -80.67 19.91
N ALA A 31 49.56 -80.24 19.58
CA ALA A 31 49.80 -78.87 19.13
C ALA A 31 49.50 -78.79 17.62
N CYS A 32 48.21 -78.67 17.25
CA CYS A 32 47.75 -78.23 15.91
C CYS A 32 46.21 -77.99 15.84
N SER A 33 45.72 -77.04 16.62
CA SER A 33 45.09 -75.85 16.04
C SER A 33 45.94 -74.66 16.52
N LYS A 34 46.32 -73.67 15.71
CA LYS A 34 45.76 -73.26 14.42
C LYS A 34 44.26 -72.98 14.51
N ASP A 35 43.91 -72.26 15.57
CA ASP A 35 43.04 -71.10 15.37
C ASP A 35 43.79 -70.23 14.35
N ASP A 36 43.40 -70.33 13.09
CA ASP A 36 43.84 -69.38 12.07
C ASP A 36 43.16 -68.05 12.37
N ASP A 37 43.92 -66.96 12.34
CA ASP A 37 43.36 -65.61 12.48
C ASP A 37 42.37 -65.36 11.34
N GLU A 38 41.06 -65.55 11.60
CA GLU A 38 40.04 -65.00 10.70
C GLU A 38 40.18 -63.47 10.74
N PRO A 39 40.55 -62.82 9.62
CA PRO A 39 40.83 -61.40 9.62
C PRO A 39 39.55 -60.64 9.99
N LEU A 40 39.63 -59.80 11.02
CA LEU A 40 38.52 -59.04 11.58
C LEU A 40 37.85 -58.21 10.47
N GLN A 41 36.71 -58.68 9.96
CA GLN A 41 36.07 -58.06 8.82
C GLN A 41 35.49 -56.69 9.20
N LEU A 42 36.16 -55.63 8.76
CA LEU A 42 35.78 -54.26 9.03
C LEU A 42 34.65 -53.84 8.09
N PHE A 43 33.45 -53.67 8.64
CA PHE A 43 32.26 -53.17 7.95
C PHE A 43 31.92 -51.75 8.42
N PRO A 44 32.69 -50.71 8.01
CA PRO A 44 32.36 -49.32 8.31
C PRO A 44 31.04 -48.96 7.62
N ASN A 45 30.21 -48.18 8.31
CA ASN A 45 28.99 -47.61 7.75
C ASN A 45 28.77 -46.24 8.39
N ALA A 46 28.94 -45.18 7.60
CA ALA A 46 28.80 -43.79 8.01
C ALA A 46 27.34 -43.30 8.06
N GLY A 47 26.38 -44.12 7.64
CA GLY A 47 24.98 -43.71 7.47
C GLY A 47 24.71 -43.08 6.09
N PRO A 48 23.62 -42.31 5.94
CA PRO A 48 23.30 -41.62 4.69
C PRO A 48 24.08 -40.30 4.53
N SER A 49 24.23 -39.85 3.28
CA SER A 49 24.63 -38.47 2.98
C SER A 49 23.52 -37.47 3.28
N PHE A 50 23.90 -36.23 3.58
CA PHE A 50 23.03 -35.09 3.82
C PHE A 50 23.28 -34.06 2.71
N ILE A 51 22.28 -33.73 1.91
CA ILE A 51 22.47 -32.89 0.72
C ILE A 51 21.60 -31.65 0.83
N ASP A 52 22.21 -30.52 0.51
CA ASP A 52 21.63 -29.17 0.39
C ASP A 52 20.83 -28.78 1.63
N ILE A 53 21.49 -28.90 2.79
CA ILE A 53 20.94 -28.60 4.10
C ILE A 53 20.87 -27.09 4.32
N GLU A 54 19.73 -26.63 4.82
CA GLU A 54 19.43 -25.25 5.15
C GLU A 54 18.81 -25.22 6.57
N ASN A 55 19.63 -24.92 7.60
CA ASN A 55 19.20 -24.92 9.00
C ASN A 55 20.09 -24.07 9.92
N ASP A 56 19.57 -23.72 11.11
CA ASP A 56 20.24 -22.83 12.07
C ASP A 56 21.62 -23.36 12.49
N GLY A 57 22.66 -22.58 12.19
CA GLY A 57 24.05 -22.92 12.52
C GLY A 57 24.69 -23.96 11.61
N TYR A 58 24.08 -24.30 10.46
CA TYR A 58 24.62 -25.20 9.43
C TYR A 58 25.19 -26.50 10.02
N VAL A 59 24.30 -27.25 10.68
CA VAL A 59 24.66 -28.41 11.52
C VAL A 59 23.82 -29.64 11.17
N VAL A 60 24.46 -30.82 11.11
CA VAL A 60 23.79 -32.11 10.95
C VAL A 60 24.14 -33.07 12.08
N GLN A 61 23.17 -33.86 12.54
CA GLN A 61 23.43 -34.98 13.44
C GLN A 61 23.78 -36.20 12.57
N LEU A 62 25.03 -36.67 12.65
CA LEU A 62 25.47 -37.86 11.93
C LEU A 62 24.85 -39.13 12.55
N ASN A 63 24.90 -40.25 11.82
CA ASN A 63 24.31 -41.52 12.27
C ASN A 63 25.04 -42.73 11.65
N ALA A 64 26.34 -42.83 11.92
CA ALA A 64 27.13 -44.02 11.64
C ALA A 64 26.70 -45.21 12.52
N VAL A 65 27.08 -46.42 12.10
CA VAL A 65 26.89 -47.64 12.89
C VAL A 65 27.98 -47.71 13.98
N PRO A 66 27.62 -47.81 15.27
CA PRO A 66 28.59 -47.99 16.35
C PRO A 66 29.36 -49.32 16.20
N VAL A 67 30.67 -49.25 16.40
CA VAL A 67 31.55 -50.44 16.47
C VAL A 67 31.53 -51.06 17.88
N LYS A 68 32.09 -52.27 18.00
CA LYS A 68 32.27 -52.97 19.26
C LYS A 68 33.75 -52.99 19.64
N GLU A 69 34.01 -52.89 20.94
CA GLU A 69 35.32 -53.16 21.55
C GLU A 69 35.96 -54.45 20.98
N PRO A 70 37.27 -54.45 20.64
CA PRO A 70 38.26 -53.39 20.87
C PRO A 70 38.40 -52.37 19.71
N LEU A 71 37.45 -52.32 18.76
CA LEU A 71 37.53 -51.38 17.64
C LEU A 71 37.11 -49.97 18.07
N THR A 72 37.95 -48.98 17.74
CA THR A 72 37.57 -47.56 17.80
C THR A 72 37.01 -47.12 16.45
N GLY A 73 35.93 -46.34 16.48
CA GLY A 73 35.43 -45.61 15.32
C GLY A 73 35.74 -44.12 15.44
N THR A 74 36.19 -43.49 14.36
CA THR A 74 36.58 -42.07 14.34
C THR A 74 36.16 -41.40 13.03
N TRP A 75 35.58 -40.21 13.14
CA TRP A 75 35.26 -39.34 12.02
C TRP A 75 36.47 -38.57 11.49
N ARG A 76 36.54 -38.41 10.16
CA ARG A 76 37.46 -37.53 9.43
C ARG A 76 36.71 -36.65 8.45
N ILE A 77 37.32 -35.51 8.13
CA ILE A 77 37.02 -34.72 6.93
C ILE A 77 38.05 -35.11 5.87
N TYR A 78 37.59 -35.56 4.71
CA TYR A 78 38.42 -35.86 3.54
C TYR A 78 38.38 -34.73 2.49
N ASN A 79 37.30 -33.93 2.48
CA ASN A 79 37.15 -32.74 1.64
C ASN A 79 36.28 -31.69 2.34
N GLY A 80 36.53 -30.40 2.07
CA GLY A 80 35.81 -29.25 2.60
C GLY A 80 36.54 -28.58 3.78
N GLU A 81 36.49 -27.25 3.83
CA GLU A 81 37.22 -26.42 4.82
C GLU A 81 36.33 -25.92 5.96
N ASN A 82 36.93 -25.59 7.11
CA ASN A 82 36.28 -25.06 8.33
C ASN A 82 35.20 -25.95 8.99
N GLY A 83 34.93 -27.15 8.45
CA GLY A 83 34.05 -28.13 9.07
C GLY A 83 34.59 -28.66 10.40
N SER A 84 33.70 -29.03 11.33
CA SER A 84 34.10 -29.56 12.64
C SER A 84 33.09 -30.55 13.22
N PHE A 85 33.56 -31.45 14.10
CA PHE A 85 32.73 -32.43 14.81
C PHE A 85 32.63 -32.09 16.30
N GLU A 86 31.46 -32.26 16.89
CA GLU A 86 31.23 -32.09 18.34
C GLU A 86 32.03 -33.12 19.17
N ASN A 87 32.15 -34.34 18.64
CA ASN A 87 33.04 -35.40 19.14
C ASN A 87 33.41 -36.36 17.99
N VAL A 88 34.68 -36.41 17.58
CA VAL A 88 35.12 -37.27 16.47
C VAL A 88 34.90 -38.76 16.70
N ASN A 89 34.77 -39.23 17.94
CA ASN A 89 34.60 -40.67 18.24
C ASN A 89 33.15 -41.07 18.54
N ASP A 90 32.19 -40.14 18.43
CA ASP A 90 30.77 -40.47 18.54
C ASP A 90 30.21 -40.85 17.15
N PRO A 91 29.71 -42.08 16.93
CA PRO A 91 29.05 -42.44 15.66
C PRO A 91 27.83 -41.56 15.35
N LYS A 92 27.27 -40.87 16.35
CA LYS A 92 26.16 -39.92 16.23
C LYS A 92 26.56 -38.46 16.45
N SER A 93 27.84 -38.12 16.30
CA SER A 93 28.36 -36.75 16.44
C SER A 93 27.53 -35.71 15.67
N LYS A 94 27.43 -34.48 16.19
CA LYS A 94 27.06 -33.35 15.33
C LYS A 94 28.27 -32.95 14.47
N PHE A 95 28.01 -32.64 13.21
CA PHE A 95 28.95 -32.00 12.31
C PHE A 95 28.44 -30.60 11.93
N TYR A 96 29.32 -29.61 12.08
CA TYR A 96 29.09 -28.21 11.73
C TYR A 96 29.90 -27.87 10.48
N GLY A 97 29.30 -27.12 9.56
CA GLY A 97 29.97 -26.63 8.35
C GLY A 97 29.60 -25.19 8.00
N GLU A 98 29.89 -24.79 6.77
CA GLU A 98 29.63 -23.44 6.25
C GLU A 98 28.70 -23.49 5.01
N PRO A 99 27.88 -22.45 4.77
CA PRO A 99 26.97 -22.39 3.62
C PRO A 99 27.71 -22.45 2.27
N GLY A 100 27.18 -23.23 1.34
CA GLY A 100 27.73 -23.43 0.00
C GLY A 100 28.86 -24.46 -0.08
N GLU A 101 29.35 -24.98 1.04
CA GLU A 101 30.38 -26.02 1.06
C GLU A 101 29.80 -27.44 0.88
N SER A 102 30.64 -28.33 0.36
CA SER A 102 30.33 -29.75 0.18
C SER A 102 31.45 -30.61 0.76
N TYR A 103 31.19 -31.11 1.97
CA TYR A 103 32.11 -31.92 2.74
C TYR A 103 32.04 -33.38 2.35
N THR A 104 33.19 -34.05 2.30
CA THR A 104 33.26 -35.52 2.29
C THR A 104 33.75 -35.98 3.64
N LEU A 105 32.92 -36.70 4.39
CA LEU A 105 33.22 -37.16 5.75
C LEU A 105 33.42 -38.68 5.73
N GLY A 106 34.46 -39.17 6.40
CA GLY A 106 34.75 -40.60 6.55
C GLY A 106 34.53 -41.09 7.96
N TRP A 107 33.81 -42.21 8.12
CA TRP A 107 33.80 -43.00 9.36
C TRP A 107 34.86 -44.10 9.24
N GLU A 108 35.99 -43.90 9.90
CA GLU A 108 37.11 -44.82 9.95
C GLU A 108 36.96 -45.78 11.13
N ILE A 109 37.20 -47.07 10.91
CA ILE A 109 37.22 -48.09 11.95
C ILE A 109 38.50 -48.94 11.80
N GLY A 110 39.09 -49.39 12.90
CA GLY A 110 40.31 -50.21 12.83
C GLY A 110 40.76 -50.79 14.17
N ASN A 111 41.72 -51.71 14.10
CA ASN A 111 42.32 -52.40 15.26
C ASN A 111 43.80 -52.02 15.50
N GLY A 112 44.38 -51.16 14.64
CA GLY A 112 45.80 -50.76 14.67
C GLY A 112 46.65 -51.38 13.56
N ASN A 113 46.26 -52.55 13.05
CA ASN A 113 46.87 -53.21 11.89
C ASN A 113 45.97 -53.08 10.64
N ASP A 114 44.67 -53.33 10.82
CA ASP A 114 43.64 -53.28 9.80
C ASP A 114 42.79 -52.01 9.95
N TYR A 115 42.39 -51.43 8.82
CA TYR A 115 41.58 -50.22 8.73
C TYR A 115 40.54 -50.34 7.62
N GLY A 116 39.34 -49.81 7.87
CA GLY A 116 38.28 -49.68 6.88
C GLY A 116 37.56 -48.33 7.05
N ALA A 117 37.21 -47.68 5.94
CA ALA A 117 36.47 -46.43 5.95
C ALA A 117 35.19 -46.54 5.09
N ALA A 118 34.14 -45.84 5.50
CA ALA A 118 32.97 -45.55 4.69
C ALA A 118 32.75 -44.04 4.67
N SER A 119 32.43 -43.47 3.50
CA SER A 119 32.25 -42.03 3.33
C SER A 119 30.80 -41.63 3.05
N ILE A 120 30.47 -40.41 3.48
CA ILE A 120 29.23 -39.69 3.18
C ILE A 120 29.56 -38.28 2.69
N THR A 121 28.60 -37.65 2.02
CA THR A 121 28.64 -36.23 1.67
C THR A 121 27.75 -35.44 2.63
N VAL A 122 28.19 -34.24 3.03
CA VAL A 122 27.37 -33.23 3.71
C VAL A 122 27.50 -31.93 2.93
N SER A 123 26.44 -31.47 2.25
CA SER A 123 26.41 -30.13 1.61
C SER A 123 25.39 -29.19 2.26
N PHE A 124 25.70 -27.90 2.23
CA PHE A 124 24.85 -26.82 2.74
C PHE A 124 24.51 -25.81 1.65
N VAL A 125 23.30 -25.26 1.68
CA VAL A 125 22.85 -24.24 0.71
C VAL A 125 23.71 -22.98 0.83
N PRO A 126 24.15 -22.35 -0.28
CA PRO A 126 24.91 -21.09 -0.24
C PRO A 126 24.08 -19.91 0.23
N LEU A 127 24.74 -18.89 0.79
CA LEU A 127 24.11 -17.62 1.14
C LEU A 127 23.55 -16.92 -0.12
N ASN A 128 22.28 -16.53 -0.08
CA ASN A 128 21.60 -15.83 -1.18
C ASN A 128 21.16 -14.42 -0.73
N PRO A 129 21.98 -13.38 -0.95
CA PRO A 129 21.63 -12.00 -0.60
C PRO A 129 20.56 -11.45 -1.56
N VAL A 130 19.46 -10.91 -1.02
CA VAL A 130 18.35 -10.34 -1.79
C VAL A 130 18.04 -8.92 -1.31
N ILE A 131 18.07 -7.96 -2.23
CA ILE A 131 17.61 -6.58 -2.01
C ILE A 131 16.12 -6.48 -2.40
N ILE A 132 15.32 -5.88 -1.52
CA ILE A 132 13.88 -5.65 -1.69
C ILE A 132 13.60 -4.18 -1.99
N ALA A 133 14.35 -3.25 -1.40
CA ALA A 133 14.26 -1.81 -1.67
C ALA A 133 15.63 -1.12 -1.51
N PRO A 134 15.99 -0.14 -2.36
CA PRO A 134 15.33 0.17 -3.65
C PRO A 134 15.45 -1.01 -4.63
N THR A 135 14.51 -1.15 -5.56
CA THR A 135 14.56 -2.21 -6.59
C THR A 135 15.53 -1.83 -7.71
N SER A 136 16.10 -2.83 -8.40
CA SER A 136 17.01 -2.64 -9.54
C SER A 136 16.38 -2.05 -10.81
N THR A 137 15.13 -1.58 -10.72
CA THR A 137 14.38 -0.86 -11.74
C THR A 137 14.23 0.63 -11.43
N ILE A 138 14.79 1.10 -10.31
CA ILE A 138 14.77 2.51 -9.88
C ILE A 138 16.12 3.12 -10.29
N ASP A 139 16.17 3.69 -11.50
CA ASP A 139 17.36 4.39 -11.98
C ASP A 139 17.61 5.71 -11.21
N THR A 140 16.55 6.34 -10.70
CA THR A 140 16.61 7.63 -9.97
C THR A 140 15.67 7.63 -8.77
N LEU A 141 16.16 8.13 -7.63
CA LEU A 141 15.35 8.51 -6.46
C LEU A 141 14.66 9.87 -6.72
N THR A 142 13.67 9.88 -7.62
CA THR A 142 12.91 11.09 -7.98
C THR A 142 12.44 11.85 -6.74
N ASN A 143 12.58 13.19 -6.74
CA ASN A 143 12.23 14.07 -5.62
C ASN A 143 13.03 13.83 -4.31
N ASN A 144 14.08 13.01 -4.27
CA ASN A 144 14.76 12.68 -3.02
C ASN A 144 16.29 12.45 -3.12
N VAL A 145 16.98 12.69 -2.00
CA VAL A 145 18.41 12.40 -1.79
C VAL A 145 18.67 11.16 -0.91
N SER A 146 17.63 10.60 -0.29
CA SER A 146 17.72 9.47 0.63
C SER A 146 16.79 8.31 0.26
N ALA A 147 17.03 7.12 0.82
CA ALA A 147 16.21 5.94 0.60
C ALA A 147 16.17 5.02 1.82
N TYR A 148 14.99 4.48 2.12
CA TYR A 148 14.85 3.33 3.03
C TYR A 148 15.36 2.08 2.34
N LEU A 149 16.42 1.49 2.88
CA LEU A 149 17.00 0.24 2.40
C LEU A 149 16.29 -0.94 3.06
N LYS A 150 15.98 -1.97 2.26
CA LYS A 150 15.41 -3.23 2.76
C LYS A 150 15.99 -4.40 1.99
N ALA A 151 16.51 -5.38 2.73
CA ALA A 151 16.91 -6.69 2.22
C ALA A 151 15.95 -7.78 2.73
N GLU A 152 16.13 -9.02 2.28
CA GLU A 152 15.61 -10.19 2.99
C GLU A 152 16.39 -10.38 4.31
N GLU A 153 15.67 -10.79 5.36
CA GLU A 153 16.22 -10.94 6.71
C GLU A 153 17.24 -12.12 6.76
N PRO A 154 18.46 -11.91 7.28
CA PRO A 154 19.46 -12.96 7.42
C PRO A 154 18.94 -14.16 8.24
N LYS A 155 19.12 -15.36 7.70
CA LYS A 155 18.65 -16.61 8.30
C LYS A 155 19.82 -17.42 8.87
N PHE A 156 19.49 -18.42 9.69
CA PHE A 156 20.40 -19.50 10.09
C PHE A 156 21.66 -19.09 10.86
N GLY A 157 21.65 -17.89 11.45
CA GLY A 157 22.80 -17.32 12.15
C GLY A 157 23.77 -16.54 11.26
N ALA A 158 23.46 -16.36 9.97
CA ALA A 158 24.18 -15.40 9.14
C ALA A 158 23.91 -13.96 9.59
N THR A 159 24.87 -13.07 9.38
CA THR A 159 24.69 -11.62 9.52
C THR A 159 24.59 -10.97 8.14
N GLY A 160 24.16 -9.71 8.09
CA GLY A 160 24.08 -8.95 6.85
C GLY A 160 24.57 -7.52 7.05
N LYS A 161 25.17 -6.92 6.02
CA LYS A 161 25.71 -5.56 6.05
C LYS A 161 25.51 -4.82 4.72
N TRP A 162 25.11 -3.55 4.82
CA TRP A 162 25.08 -2.58 3.74
C TRP A 162 26.37 -1.76 3.66
N GLU A 163 26.92 -1.59 2.46
CA GLU A 163 28.10 -0.75 2.21
C GLU A 163 27.93 0.11 0.93
N ILE A 164 28.47 1.32 0.95
CA ILE A 164 28.55 2.19 -0.24
C ILE A 164 29.81 1.80 -1.03
N VAL A 165 29.63 1.21 -2.21
CA VAL A 165 30.75 0.78 -3.09
C VAL A 165 30.97 1.73 -4.27
N ASN A 166 30.01 2.63 -4.55
CA ASN A 166 30.23 3.80 -5.41
C ASN A 166 29.37 5.01 -4.96
N GLY A 167 29.81 6.21 -5.35
CA GLY A 167 29.29 7.49 -4.86
C GLY A 167 30.13 8.06 -3.71
N THR A 168 30.07 9.38 -3.50
CA THR A 168 30.84 10.08 -2.44
C THR A 168 29.92 10.86 -1.50
N ASN A 169 30.40 11.16 -0.29
CA ASN A 169 29.70 11.96 0.73
C ASN A 169 28.28 11.47 1.14
N GLY A 170 27.91 10.24 0.78
CA GLY A 170 26.74 9.56 1.31
C GLY A 170 27.07 8.77 2.57
N ARG A 171 26.03 8.36 3.32
CA ARG A 171 26.12 7.49 4.49
C ARG A 171 25.00 6.44 4.48
N ILE A 172 25.18 5.39 5.28
CA ILE A 172 24.12 4.43 5.62
C ILE A 172 24.01 4.37 7.14
N GLU A 173 22.84 4.67 7.67
CA GLU A 173 22.49 4.53 9.08
C GLU A 173 21.87 3.14 9.31
N ASN A 174 22.25 2.50 10.42
CA ASN A 174 21.92 1.10 10.73
C ASN A 174 22.42 0.08 9.68
N SER A 175 23.62 0.28 9.12
CA SER A 175 24.22 -0.55 8.05
C SER A 175 24.18 -2.07 8.29
N ASP A 176 24.30 -2.49 9.53
CA ASP A 176 24.42 -3.91 9.92
C ASP A 176 23.04 -4.56 10.16
N ASN A 177 21.97 -3.93 9.65
CA ASN A 177 20.58 -4.38 9.75
C ASN A 177 19.98 -4.51 8.34
N PHE A 178 19.13 -5.52 8.13
CA PHE A 178 18.41 -5.72 6.86
C PHE A 178 17.41 -4.61 6.54
N LYS A 179 17.06 -3.76 7.52
CA LYS A 179 16.44 -2.46 7.32
C LYS A 179 17.43 -1.36 7.73
N ALA A 180 17.78 -0.50 6.79
CA ALA A 180 18.76 0.57 6.97
C ALA A 180 18.32 1.83 6.24
N GLU A 181 19.02 2.95 6.42
CA GLU A 181 18.67 4.24 5.83
C GLU A 181 19.86 4.84 5.09
N PHE A 182 19.75 5.00 3.78
CA PHE A 182 20.76 5.65 2.95
C PHE A 182 20.47 7.14 2.82
N ILE A 183 21.49 7.99 3.01
CA ILE A 183 21.42 9.43 2.78
C ILE A 183 22.57 9.84 1.87
N GLY A 184 22.27 10.42 0.71
CA GLY A 184 23.24 10.90 -0.27
C GLY A 184 23.28 12.43 -0.39
N LYS A 185 23.93 12.90 -1.46
CA LYS A 185 23.89 14.29 -1.93
C LYS A 185 23.16 14.36 -3.26
N GLU A 186 22.55 15.50 -3.60
CA GLU A 186 21.75 15.68 -4.82
C GLU A 186 22.50 15.29 -6.11
N LYS A 187 21.76 14.77 -7.10
CA LYS A 187 22.22 14.58 -8.50
C LYS A 187 23.54 13.83 -8.61
N SER A 188 23.67 12.77 -7.81
CA SER A 188 24.89 11.99 -7.64
C SER A 188 24.59 10.50 -7.80
N ASP A 189 25.43 9.81 -8.58
CA ASP A 189 25.38 8.36 -8.73
C ASP A 189 25.82 7.65 -7.44
N TYR A 190 25.06 6.63 -7.02
CA TYR A 190 25.44 5.74 -5.94
C TYR A 190 25.31 4.28 -6.35
N LYS A 191 26.19 3.44 -5.78
CA LYS A 191 26.03 1.98 -5.77
C LYS A 191 26.15 1.47 -4.35
N LEU A 192 25.13 0.75 -3.90
CA LEU A 192 25.08 0.10 -2.60
C LEU A 192 25.23 -1.41 -2.79
N GLN A 193 25.91 -2.05 -1.84
CA GLN A 193 26.10 -3.49 -1.78
C GLN A 193 25.47 -4.02 -0.48
N TRP A 194 24.72 -5.12 -0.57
CA TRP A 194 24.25 -5.90 0.57
C TRP A 194 24.99 -7.23 0.62
N THR A 195 25.69 -7.49 1.71
CA THR A 195 26.56 -8.65 1.90
C THR A 195 26.05 -9.49 3.07
N LEU A 196 25.71 -10.76 2.81
CA LEU A 196 25.47 -11.76 3.85
C LEU A 196 26.78 -12.46 4.21
N SER A 197 26.99 -12.74 5.50
CA SER A 197 28.19 -13.38 6.03
C SER A 197 27.89 -14.48 7.04
N TYR A 198 28.62 -15.60 6.96
CA TYR A 198 28.64 -16.66 7.97
C TYR A 198 30.00 -17.36 7.99
N GLY A 199 30.67 -17.39 9.14
CA GLY A 199 32.00 -17.98 9.28
C GLY A 199 33.02 -17.28 8.36
N SER A 200 33.67 -18.06 7.48
CA SER A 200 34.57 -17.57 6.43
C SER A 200 33.86 -17.10 5.15
N LYS A 201 32.57 -17.41 5.00
CA LYS A 201 31.81 -17.19 3.77
C LYS A 201 31.12 -15.83 3.79
N ALA A 202 31.26 -15.10 2.69
CA ALA A 202 30.50 -13.88 2.41
C ALA A 202 30.02 -13.89 0.96
N VAL A 203 28.77 -13.48 0.74
CA VAL A 203 28.15 -13.38 -0.61
C VAL A 203 27.38 -12.07 -0.66
N SER A 204 27.51 -11.32 -1.76
CA SER A 204 26.91 -9.99 -1.89
C SER A 204 26.09 -9.81 -3.18
N THR A 205 25.21 -8.81 -3.14
CA THR A 205 24.44 -8.32 -4.30
C THR A 205 24.40 -6.78 -4.27
N GLU A 206 24.10 -6.15 -5.41
CA GLU A 206 24.26 -4.71 -5.59
C GLU A 206 23.01 -4.03 -6.18
N VAL A 207 22.83 -2.76 -5.84
CA VAL A 207 21.86 -1.86 -6.47
C VAL A 207 22.52 -0.52 -6.80
N SER A 208 22.12 0.11 -7.90
CA SER A 208 22.61 1.42 -8.34
C SER A 208 21.46 2.33 -8.69
N PHE A 209 21.59 3.61 -8.36
CA PHE A 209 20.59 4.66 -8.60
C PHE A 209 21.26 6.03 -8.54
N VAL A 210 20.60 7.04 -9.10
CA VAL A 210 20.98 8.47 -8.98
C VAL A 210 20.05 9.15 -7.98
N THR A 211 20.57 10.06 -7.16
CA THR A 211 19.75 10.96 -6.31
C THR A 211 19.18 12.14 -7.11
N ASP A 212 18.05 12.70 -6.69
CA ASP A 212 17.47 13.92 -7.27
C ASP A 212 17.67 15.14 -6.32
N VAL A 213 16.88 16.20 -6.47
CA VAL A 213 16.69 17.30 -5.50
C VAL A 213 15.74 16.84 -4.38
N LEU A 214 15.96 17.29 -3.15
CA LEU A 214 14.99 17.08 -2.06
C LEU A 214 13.73 17.94 -2.27
N ASN A 215 12.64 17.31 -2.71
CA ASN A 215 11.31 17.91 -2.76
C ASN A 215 10.44 17.29 -1.64
N ALA A 216 9.89 18.12 -0.76
CA ALA A 216 8.89 17.67 0.19
C ALA A 216 7.59 17.28 -0.54
N ASP A 217 6.82 16.36 0.07
CA ASP A 217 5.53 15.90 -0.42
C ASP A 217 4.58 15.85 0.79
N ALA A 218 3.57 16.72 0.79
CA ALA A 218 2.57 16.86 1.85
C ALA A 218 1.35 15.92 1.65
N GLY A 219 1.32 15.14 0.56
CA GLY A 219 0.13 14.43 0.10
C GLY A 219 -0.83 15.32 -0.71
N PRO A 220 -1.81 14.71 -1.40
CA PRO A 220 -2.73 15.43 -2.28
C PRO A 220 -3.77 16.27 -1.51
N ASP A 221 -4.34 17.30 -2.15
CA ASP A 221 -5.45 18.09 -1.59
C ASP A 221 -6.69 17.22 -1.31
N GLN A 222 -7.18 17.27 -0.07
CA GLN A 222 -8.32 16.48 0.43
C GLN A 222 -9.49 17.41 0.76
N LEU A 223 -10.16 17.92 -0.27
CA LEU A 223 -11.17 19.00 -0.15
C LEU A 223 -12.57 18.55 0.28
N ASP A 224 -12.79 17.25 0.46
CA ASP A 224 -14.11 16.64 0.65
C ASP A 224 -14.09 15.44 1.63
N VAL A 225 -13.31 15.53 2.71
CA VAL A 225 -13.17 14.42 3.68
C VAL A 225 -14.52 14.10 4.33
N LYS A 226 -15.00 12.87 4.13
CA LYS A 226 -16.26 12.37 4.70
C LYS A 226 -16.03 11.80 6.11
N ASN A 227 -16.69 12.37 7.12
CA ASN A 227 -16.78 11.81 8.47
C ASN A 227 -18.26 11.55 8.84
N LEU A 228 -18.53 11.12 10.08
CA LEU A 228 -19.89 10.99 10.58
C LEU A 228 -20.60 12.36 10.59
N LYS A 229 -21.87 12.37 10.15
CA LYS A 229 -22.63 13.62 9.93
C LYS A 229 -23.00 14.35 11.23
N GLU A 230 -23.04 13.66 12.37
CA GLU A 230 -23.47 14.23 13.66
C GLU A 230 -22.31 14.68 14.58
N GLU A 231 -21.06 14.36 14.25
CA GLU A 231 -19.90 14.74 15.07
C GLU A 231 -19.43 16.16 14.74
N THR A 232 -19.19 17.01 15.74
CA THR A 232 -18.69 18.38 15.52
C THR A 232 -17.20 18.43 15.17
N ASP A 233 -16.44 17.53 15.78
CA ASP A 233 -15.03 17.32 15.49
C ASP A 233 -14.91 16.38 14.29
N LYS A 234 -14.16 16.78 13.28
CA LYS A 234 -13.92 16.03 12.04
C LYS A 234 -12.43 15.64 11.98
N TYR A 235 -12.11 14.48 11.40
CA TYR A 235 -10.78 13.87 11.51
C TYR A 235 -10.26 13.31 10.17
N PHE A 236 -8.97 13.50 9.91
CA PHE A 236 -8.26 12.93 8.75
C PHE A 236 -6.84 12.50 9.16
N SER A 237 -6.35 11.41 8.61
CA SER A 237 -4.93 11.02 8.73
C SER A 237 -4.18 11.63 7.56
N LEU A 238 -3.20 12.49 7.84
CA LEU A 238 -2.37 13.13 6.81
C LEU A 238 -1.55 12.07 6.04
N GLU A 239 -1.15 12.40 4.81
CA GLU A 239 -0.61 11.43 3.84
C GLU A 239 0.78 11.82 3.30
N ALA A 240 1.52 12.63 4.07
CA ALA A 240 2.84 13.13 3.65
C ALA A 240 3.92 12.04 3.62
N TYR A 241 4.97 12.30 2.84
CA TYR A 241 6.17 11.46 2.81
C TYR A 241 7.27 12.01 3.72
N LEU A 242 7.89 11.13 4.51
CA LEU A 242 9.12 11.42 5.26
C LEU A 242 10.29 10.68 4.60
N PRO A 243 11.29 11.39 4.07
CA PRO A 243 12.53 10.78 3.58
C PRO A 243 13.35 10.10 4.68
N ALA A 244 14.12 9.08 4.30
CA ALA A 244 15.06 8.42 5.21
C ALA A 244 16.11 9.41 5.75
N GLY A 245 16.47 9.26 7.03
CA GLY A 245 17.36 10.15 7.78
C GLY A 245 16.85 11.58 8.03
N ALA A 246 15.68 11.96 7.51
CA ALA A 246 15.17 13.33 7.62
C ALA A 246 14.38 13.56 8.92
N THR A 247 14.30 14.83 9.32
CA THR A 247 13.28 15.31 10.26
C THR A 247 12.25 16.14 9.51
N ALA A 248 11.04 16.25 10.05
CA ALA A 248 10.01 17.08 9.46
C ALA A 248 9.01 17.62 10.50
N VAL A 249 8.30 18.68 10.12
CA VAL A 249 7.31 19.38 10.95
C VAL A 249 6.12 19.83 10.11
N TRP A 250 4.91 19.52 10.60
CA TRP A 250 3.64 20.08 10.15
C TRP A 250 3.37 21.46 10.77
N GLU A 251 3.00 22.43 9.93
CA GLU A 251 2.38 23.68 10.38
C GLU A 251 1.01 23.91 9.70
N ILE A 252 -0.04 24.12 10.51
CA ILE A 252 -1.27 24.75 10.02
C ILE A 252 -1.00 26.25 9.83
N VAL A 253 -1.11 26.75 8.60
CA VAL A 253 -0.91 28.18 8.26
C VAL A 253 -2.22 28.95 8.08
N GLU A 254 -3.34 28.27 7.86
CA GLU A 254 -4.66 28.87 7.67
C GLU A 254 -5.73 28.19 8.54
N ASN A 255 -6.67 28.98 9.09
CA ASN A 255 -7.74 28.52 9.99
C ASN A 255 -7.28 27.72 11.25
N LYS A 256 -6.01 27.87 11.63
CA LYS A 256 -5.33 27.27 12.80
C LYS A 256 -6.10 27.34 14.13
N SER A 257 -7.00 28.31 14.30
CA SER A 257 -7.81 28.48 15.51
C SER A 257 -8.91 27.43 15.70
N SER A 258 -9.29 26.68 14.66
CA SER A 258 -10.32 25.62 14.73
C SER A 258 -9.79 24.22 14.40
N ALA A 259 -8.47 24.04 14.32
CA ALA A 259 -7.84 22.74 14.04
C ALA A 259 -6.72 22.37 15.02
N THR A 260 -6.33 21.11 15.00
CA THR A 260 -5.25 20.55 15.84
C THR A 260 -4.61 19.37 15.14
N ILE A 261 -3.28 19.32 15.08
CA ILE A 261 -2.51 18.14 14.65
C ILE A 261 -1.99 17.46 15.93
N TYR A 262 -2.22 16.15 16.07
CA TYR A 262 -1.92 15.43 17.32
C TYR A 262 -0.43 15.21 17.55
N ASP A 263 0.32 14.98 16.47
CA ASP A 263 1.78 14.87 16.45
C ASP A 263 2.30 15.66 15.26
N THR A 264 3.02 16.76 15.48
CA THR A 264 3.51 17.62 14.39
C THR A 264 4.67 17.00 13.60
N ASN A 265 5.30 15.94 14.09
CA ASN A 265 6.49 15.34 13.49
C ASN A 265 6.20 14.02 12.77
N ASN A 266 5.05 13.40 13.03
CA ASN A 266 4.57 12.25 12.28
C ASN A 266 4.04 12.68 10.88
N PRO A 267 4.58 12.15 9.76
CA PRO A 267 4.00 12.37 8.42
C PRO A 267 2.53 11.96 8.34
N ASN A 268 2.17 10.83 8.98
CA ASN A 268 0.84 10.24 8.98
C ASN A 268 0.03 10.66 10.22
N SER A 269 0.14 11.92 10.61
CA SER A 269 -0.51 12.45 11.82
C SER A 269 -2.01 12.60 11.65
N LEU A 270 -2.75 12.47 12.75
CA LEU A 270 -4.17 12.82 12.76
C LEU A 270 -4.31 14.34 12.84
N ILE A 271 -5.01 14.94 11.89
CA ILE A 271 -5.58 16.29 12.01
C ILE A 271 -7.04 16.21 12.45
N LYS A 272 -7.40 17.07 13.40
CA LYS A 272 -8.78 17.41 13.78
C LYS A 272 -9.12 18.80 13.28
N GLY A 273 -10.34 18.99 12.79
CA GLY A 273 -10.92 20.29 12.48
C GLY A 273 -12.44 20.29 12.61
N ILE A 274 -13.09 21.27 11.98
CA ILE A 274 -14.56 21.38 11.88
C ILE A 274 -15.00 21.36 10.41
N GLU A 275 -16.29 21.10 10.19
CA GLU A 275 -16.88 21.03 8.86
C GLU A 275 -16.93 22.37 8.10
N ASP A 276 -17.06 22.27 6.77
CA ASP A 276 -17.16 23.37 5.81
C ASP A 276 -15.99 24.40 5.87
N THR A 277 -14.92 24.08 6.60
CA THR A 277 -13.69 24.87 6.77
C THR A 277 -12.53 24.21 6.05
N THR A 278 -11.81 24.98 5.22
CA THR A 278 -10.55 24.55 4.59
C THR A 278 -9.36 24.94 5.45
N TYR A 279 -8.40 24.03 5.61
CA TYR A 279 -7.15 24.22 6.32
C TYR A 279 -5.99 24.06 5.35
N THR A 280 -5.20 25.12 5.19
CA THR A 280 -3.92 25.04 4.48
C THR A 280 -2.83 24.64 5.47
N LEU A 281 -2.20 23.49 5.23
CA LEU A 281 -1.07 22.97 5.99
C LEU A 281 0.22 23.13 5.20
N LYS A 282 1.36 23.11 5.89
CA LYS A 282 2.70 22.96 5.30
C LYS A 282 3.43 21.80 5.94
N TRP A 283 4.06 20.99 5.10
CA TRP A 283 5.01 19.97 5.51
C TRP A 283 6.42 20.48 5.22
N LYS A 284 7.19 20.76 6.28
CA LYS A 284 8.61 21.15 6.17
C LYS A 284 9.48 19.93 6.45
N VAL A 285 10.37 19.59 5.52
CA VAL A 285 11.36 18.53 5.66
C VAL A 285 12.76 19.15 5.75
N GLU A 286 13.60 18.65 6.67
CA GLU A 286 14.99 19.02 6.87
C GLU A 286 15.88 17.76 6.85
N LEU A 287 16.98 17.78 6.09
CA LEU A 287 17.90 16.66 5.93
C LEU A 287 19.32 17.16 5.62
N ASP A 288 20.24 17.01 6.57
CA ASP A 288 21.57 17.64 6.56
C ASP A 288 21.49 19.16 6.25
N GLU A 289 22.09 19.62 5.14
CA GLU A 289 22.00 21.00 4.64
C GLU A 289 20.73 21.31 3.82
N TYR A 290 19.92 20.31 3.49
CA TYR A 290 18.74 20.44 2.65
C TYR A 290 17.50 20.83 3.47
N THR A 291 16.64 21.66 2.88
CA THR A 291 15.34 22.02 3.45
C THR A 291 14.34 22.20 2.33
N SER A 292 13.19 21.55 2.44
CA SER A 292 12.13 21.59 1.44
C SER A 292 10.77 21.77 2.12
N ILE A 293 9.83 22.44 1.45
CA ILE A 293 8.48 22.70 1.99
C ILE A 293 7.45 22.49 0.89
N ASP A 294 6.42 21.70 1.21
CA ASP A 294 5.22 21.54 0.41
C ASP A 294 3.96 21.89 1.23
N SER A 295 2.79 21.97 0.59
CA SER A 295 1.53 22.37 1.23
C SER A 295 0.31 21.64 0.70
N VAL A 296 -0.56 21.22 1.61
CA VAL A 296 -1.79 20.48 1.33
C VAL A 296 -3.01 21.21 1.91
N ALA A 297 -4.11 21.25 1.16
CA ALA A 297 -5.40 21.76 1.62
C ALA A 297 -6.32 20.61 2.09
N ILE A 298 -6.69 20.62 3.37
CA ILE A 298 -7.63 19.67 3.97
C ILE A 298 -8.96 20.37 4.24
N ARG A 299 -10.09 19.81 3.80
CA ARG A 299 -11.44 20.29 4.16
C ARG A 299 -12.37 19.12 4.47
N PHE A 300 -13.09 19.25 5.58
CA PHE A 300 -14.10 18.28 6.00
C PHE A 300 -15.47 18.61 5.41
N ARG A 301 -16.13 17.60 4.81
CA ARG A 301 -17.48 17.70 4.24
C ARG A 301 -18.49 17.98 5.35
N GLY A 302 -19.11 19.15 5.32
CA GLY A 302 -20.27 19.51 6.13
C GLY A 302 -21.56 19.30 5.36
N LYS A 303 -22.27 20.40 5.10
CA LYS A 303 -23.53 20.37 4.32
C LYS A 303 -23.31 20.12 2.83
N TRP A 304 -22.11 20.40 2.32
CA TRP A 304 -21.76 20.29 0.91
C TRP A 304 -20.38 19.67 0.74
N GLY A 305 -20.16 18.97 -0.37
CA GLY A 305 -18.83 18.64 -0.86
C GLY A 305 -18.29 19.70 -1.83
N VAL A 306 -17.04 19.52 -2.28
CA VAL A 306 -16.41 20.36 -3.31
C VAL A 306 -15.91 19.46 -4.43
N TRP A 307 -16.36 19.75 -5.65
CA TRP A 307 -15.86 19.14 -6.88
C TRP A 307 -15.05 20.18 -7.66
N LYS A 308 -14.04 19.74 -8.42
CA LYS A 308 -13.19 20.59 -9.25
C LYS A 308 -13.32 20.17 -10.71
N ASP A 309 -13.65 21.12 -11.58
CA ASP A 309 -13.69 20.90 -13.02
C ASP A 309 -12.26 20.85 -13.58
N SER A 310 -11.90 19.76 -14.23
CA SER A 310 -10.58 19.56 -14.81
C SER A 310 -10.31 20.44 -16.04
N ARG A 311 -11.36 21.00 -16.67
CA ARG A 311 -11.27 21.77 -17.92
C ARG A 311 -10.89 23.23 -17.70
N ASP A 312 -11.20 23.81 -16.53
CA ASP A 312 -10.90 25.21 -16.20
C ASP A 312 -10.36 25.43 -14.77
N ASN A 313 -10.20 24.35 -13.98
CA ASN A 313 -9.81 24.36 -12.56
C ASN A 313 -10.78 25.07 -11.59
N GLN A 314 -11.97 25.49 -12.03
CA GLN A 314 -12.99 26.05 -11.12
C GLN A 314 -13.51 24.97 -10.17
N THR A 315 -13.69 25.34 -8.90
CA THR A 315 -14.35 24.51 -7.89
C THR A 315 -15.83 24.88 -7.77
N TYR A 316 -16.67 23.86 -7.60
CA TYR A 316 -18.10 23.96 -7.40
C TYR A 316 -18.53 23.15 -6.18
N LYS A 317 -19.38 23.75 -5.35
CA LYS A 317 -20.02 23.05 -4.22
C LYS A 317 -21.10 22.11 -4.72
N PHE A 318 -21.35 21.03 -3.99
CA PHE A 318 -22.50 20.15 -4.24
C PHE A 318 -23.09 19.59 -2.95
N ALA A 319 -24.38 19.28 -2.92
CA ALA A 319 -25.07 18.71 -1.77
C ALA A 319 -25.59 17.29 -2.06
N GLU A 320 -25.45 16.39 -1.09
CA GLU A 320 -25.93 15.01 -1.15
C GLU A 320 -27.39 14.96 -0.64
N ILE A 321 -28.37 14.86 -1.55
CA ILE A 321 -29.80 14.91 -1.20
C ILE A 321 -30.59 13.87 -2.01
N ASN A 322 -31.42 13.10 -1.30
CA ASN A 322 -32.33 12.11 -1.88
C ASN A 322 -31.63 11.06 -2.78
N GLY A 323 -30.41 10.66 -2.42
CA GLY A 323 -29.63 9.64 -3.13
C GLY A 323 -28.73 10.15 -4.26
N LEU A 324 -28.71 11.46 -4.53
CA LEU A 324 -27.92 12.08 -5.59
C LEU A 324 -27.03 13.22 -5.07
N GLU A 325 -25.93 13.50 -5.77
CA GLU A 325 -25.11 14.70 -5.57
C GLU A 325 -25.55 15.80 -6.54
N TRP A 326 -25.97 16.94 -5.99
CA TRP A 326 -26.53 18.09 -6.71
C TRP A 326 -25.56 19.28 -6.65
N MET A 327 -25.15 19.86 -7.78
CA MET A 327 -24.34 21.09 -7.76
C MET A 327 -25.08 22.21 -7.02
N SER A 328 -24.53 22.74 -5.93
CA SER A 328 -25.16 23.79 -5.13
C SER A 328 -24.94 25.18 -5.70
N GLU A 329 -23.95 25.37 -6.57
CA GLU A 329 -23.59 26.67 -7.16
C GLU A 329 -23.98 26.75 -8.64
N ASN A 330 -24.03 27.98 -9.18
CA ASN A 330 -24.27 28.18 -10.61
C ASN A 330 -23.07 27.72 -11.44
N TYR A 331 -23.33 26.82 -12.39
CA TYR A 331 -22.29 26.35 -13.30
C TYR A 331 -21.74 27.49 -14.17
N ASN A 332 -20.41 27.54 -14.34
CA ASN A 332 -19.72 28.74 -14.81
C ASN A 332 -18.70 28.51 -15.95
N TYR A 333 -18.51 27.25 -16.37
CA TYR A 333 -17.65 26.89 -17.49
C TYR A 333 -18.22 27.42 -18.83
N ALA A 334 -17.36 27.69 -19.81
CA ALA A 334 -17.79 27.90 -21.19
C ALA A 334 -16.71 27.41 -22.16
N ALA A 335 -17.07 26.44 -23.00
CA ALA A 335 -16.20 25.96 -24.08
C ALA A 335 -16.03 27.02 -25.18
N ASP A 336 -17.10 27.77 -25.51
CA ASP A 336 -17.09 28.88 -26.47
C ASP A 336 -17.82 30.10 -25.86
N PRO A 337 -17.11 31.00 -25.15
CA PRO A 337 -17.74 32.09 -24.40
C PRO A 337 -18.49 33.09 -25.29
N GLY A 338 -19.81 33.20 -25.09
CA GLY A 338 -20.70 34.05 -25.88
C GLY A 338 -21.42 33.33 -27.02
N ASN A 339 -21.12 32.04 -27.24
CA ASN A 339 -21.87 31.13 -28.10
C ASN A 339 -22.55 30.08 -27.21
N GLY A 340 -23.89 30.06 -27.19
CA GLY A 340 -24.66 29.17 -26.33
C GLY A 340 -24.60 29.45 -24.82
N SER A 341 -23.63 30.23 -24.31
CA SER A 341 -23.51 30.61 -22.90
C SER A 341 -23.03 32.05 -22.67
N TRP A 342 -23.63 32.74 -21.70
CA TRP A 342 -23.36 34.15 -21.39
C TRP A 342 -23.33 34.43 -19.89
N TYR A 343 -22.53 35.42 -19.50
CA TYR A 343 -22.74 36.12 -18.23
C TYR A 343 -23.95 37.04 -18.33
N TYR A 344 -24.67 37.25 -17.22
CA TYR A 344 -25.80 38.18 -17.18
C TYR A 344 -25.35 39.59 -17.61
N GLY A 345 -26.04 40.18 -18.59
CA GLY A 345 -25.68 41.45 -19.23
C GLY A 345 -24.78 41.37 -20.48
N HIS A 346 -24.15 40.22 -20.77
CA HIS A 346 -23.08 40.11 -21.79
C HIS A 346 -23.48 39.40 -23.10
N ALA A 347 -24.78 39.29 -23.40
CA ALA A 347 -25.26 38.73 -24.67
C ALA A 347 -25.36 39.78 -25.79
N TYR A 348 -25.19 39.33 -27.04
CA TYR A 348 -25.30 40.20 -28.21
C TYR A 348 -26.67 40.88 -28.29
N ARG A 349 -26.69 42.19 -28.61
CA ARG A 349 -27.91 43.01 -28.78
C ARG A 349 -28.88 42.88 -27.59
N ALA A 350 -28.36 42.70 -26.38
CA ALA A 350 -29.17 42.56 -25.18
C ALA A 350 -29.45 43.89 -24.47
N VAL A 351 -30.45 43.89 -23.60
CA VAL A 351 -30.66 44.87 -22.53
C VAL A 351 -30.86 44.15 -21.19
N ILE A 352 -30.64 44.89 -20.10
CA ILE A 352 -30.96 44.45 -18.74
C ILE A 352 -32.24 45.16 -18.33
N GLU A 353 -33.27 44.40 -17.97
CA GLU A 353 -34.49 44.95 -17.37
C GLU A 353 -34.34 45.14 -15.87
N GLU A 354 -33.70 44.18 -15.19
CA GLU A 354 -33.49 44.16 -13.75
C GLU A 354 -32.08 43.67 -13.41
N GLY A 355 -31.45 44.18 -12.34
CA GLY A 355 -30.10 43.78 -11.96
C GLY A 355 -28.99 44.53 -12.70
N TYR A 356 -27.81 43.91 -12.82
CA TYR A 356 -26.57 44.51 -13.31
C TYR A 356 -25.66 43.50 -14.05
N PRO A 357 -24.74 43.94 -14.92
CA PRO A 357 -23.85 43.04 -15.66
C PRO A 357 -22.76 42.43 -14.77
N LEU A 358 -22.40 41.17 -15.01
CA LEU A 358 -21.44 40.45 -14.15
C LEU A 358 -19.99 40.77 -14.51
N GLU A 359 -19.46 41.87 -13.99
CA GLU A 359 -18.09 42.31 -14.28
C GLU A 359 -17.03 41.64 -13.39
N THR A 360 -17.33 41.37 -12.12
CA THR A 360 -16.33 40.88 -11.15
C THR A 360 -16.24 39.35 -11.09
N PRO A 361 -15.11 38.77 -10.60
CA PRO A 361 -15.02 37.35 -10.30
C PRO A 361 -16.06 36.88 -9.27
N ASP A 362 -16.35 37.69 -8.25
CA ASP A 362 -17.29 37.34 -7.18
C ASP A 362 -18.74 37.30 -7.68
N ASP A 363 -19.14 38.25 -8.53
CA ASP A 363 -20.43 38.21 -9.23
C ASP A 363 -20.56 36.93 -10.06
N ARG A 364 -19.52 36.60 -10.83
CA ARG A 364 -19.48 35.40 -11.68
C ARG A 364 -19.50 34.11 -10.85
N LYS A 365 -18.89 34.11 -9.66
CA LYS A 365 -18.97 32.98 -8.72
C LYS A 365 -20.35 32.87 -8.05
N LYS A 366 -21.03 34.00 -7.75
CA LYS A 366 -22.39 34.01 -7.18
C LYS A 366 -23.43 33.53 -8.20
N TYR A 367 -23.46 34.10 -9.40
CA TYR A 367 -24.55 33.89 -10.38
C TYR A 367 -24.22 32.95 -11.53
N GLY A 368 -22.94 32.66 -11.79
CA GLY A 368 -22.49 31.82 -12.90
C GLY A 368 -22.88 32.37 -14.28
N ARG A 369 -23.25 31.45 -15.18
CA ARG A 369 -23.70 31.75 -16.54
C ARG A 369 -25.13 31.29 -16.78
N VAL A 370 -25.73 31.85 -17.82
CA VAL A 370 -26.94 31.32 -18.45
C VAL A 370 -26.58 30.60 -19.76
N TYR A 371 -27.25 29.50 -20.06
CA TYR A 371 -26.95 28.57 -21.16
C TYR A 371 -28.21 28.29 -21.98
N THR A 372 -28.11 28.15 -23.30
CA THR A 372 -29.19 27.49 -24.09
C THR A 372 -29.33 26.04 -23.64
N TYR A 373 -30.50 25.43 -23.91
CA TYR A 373 -30.74 24.03 -23.51
C TYR A 373 -29.65 23.08 -24.06
N LEU A 374 -29.36 23.17 -25.37
CA LEU A 374 -28.35 22.32 -26.01
C LEU A 374 -26.96 22.50 -25.39
N THR A 375 -26.52 23.73 -25.13
CA THR A 375 -25.21 23.97 -24.50
C THR A 375 -25.15 23.49 -23.05
N ALA A 376 -26.29 23.44 -22.34
CA ALA A 376 -26.39 22.84 -21.01
C ALA A 376 -26.40 21.30 -21.05
N ALA A 377 -26.94 20.68 -22.10
CA ALA A 377 -26.89 19.23 -22.28
C ALA A 377 -25.50 18.76 -22.76
N ASP A 378 -24.96 19.38 -23.81
CA ASP A 378 -23.75 18.93 -24.52
C ASP A 378 -22.45 19.18 -23.73
N TYR A 379 -22.40 20.21 -22.88
CA TYR A 379 -21.19 20.59 -22.12
C TYR A 379 -21.29 20.31 -20.61
N ALA A 380 -22.19 19.43 -20.20
CA ALA A 380 -22.18 18.85 -18.86
C ALA A 380 -20.79 18.23 -18.57
N PRO A 381 -20.23 18.38 -17.36
CA PRO A 381 -18.97 17.75 -17.00
C PRO A 381 -19.09 16.22 -16.97
N GLU A 382 -17.95 15.51 -17.09
CA GLU A 382 -17.94 14.05 -17.00
C GLU A 382 -18.54 13.56 -15.68
N GLY A 383 -19.44 12.57 -15.77
CA GLY A 383 -20.21 12.04 -14.65
C GLY A 383 -21.38 12.91 -14.18
N TRP A 384 -21.51 14.14 -14.66
CA TRP A 384 -22.63 15.05 -14.35
C TRP A 384 -23.62 15.13 -15.51
N ARG A 385 -24.90 15.41 -15.20
CA ARG A 385 -25.97 15.57 -16.19
C ARG A 385 -27.01 16.60 -15.73
N LEU A 386 -27.86 17.06 -16.66
CA LEU A 386 -29.07 17.78 -16.27
C LEU A 386 -29.98 16.85 -15.43
N PRO A 387 -30.62 17.36 -14.36
CA PRO A 387 -31.60 16.59 -13.59
C PRO A 387 -32.90 16.47 -14.38
N THR A 388 -33.64 15.39 -14.21
CA THR A 388 -35.02 15.29 -14.76
C THR A 388 -36.00 16.12 -13.92
N GLY A 389 -37.17 16.40 -14.49
CA GLY A 389 -38.29 16.99 -13.76
C GLY A 389 -38.78 16.10 -12.63
N GLU A 390 -38.70 14.77 -12.80
CA GLU A 390 -38.99 13.79 -11.73
C GLU A 390 -37.97 13.83 -10.59
N GLU A 391 -36.67 13.96 -10.88
CA GLU A 391 -35.64 14.11 -9.84
C GLU A 391 -35.81 15.42 -9.06
N MET A 392 -36.13 16.52 -9.75
CA MET A 392 -36.44 17.80 -9.10
C MET A 392 -37.73 17.73 -8.25
N TYR A 393 -38.76 17.04 -8.74
CA TYR A 393 -39.98 16.78 -7.96
C TYR A 393 -39.67 15.95 -6.71
N ASN A 394 -38.91 14.86 -6.84
CA ASN A 394 -38.53 13.98 -5.74
C ASN A 394 -37.61 14.69 -4.72
N LEU A 395 -36.71 15.57 -5.18
CA LEU A 395 -35.93 16.47 -4.32
C LEU A 395 -36.86 17.36 -3.48
N ILE A 396 -37.82 18.04 -4.11
CA ILE A 396 -38.81 18.91 -3.44
C ILE A 396 -39.65 18.10 -2.44
N VAL A 397 -40.16 16.92 -2.81
CA VAL A 397 -40.92 16.03 -1.93
C VAL A 397 -40.09 15.56 -0.74
N SER A 398 -38.82 15.18 -0.94
CA SER A 398 -37.92 14.77 0.15
C SER A 398 -37.73 15.86 1.22
N GLN A 399 -37.83 17.13 0.81
CA GLN A 399 -37.73 18.29 1.70
C GLN A 399 -39.09 18.77 2.25
N GLY A 400 -40.17 18.01 2.05
CA GLY A 400 -41.50 18.28 2.59
C GLY A 400 -42.50 18.87 1.59
N GLY A 401 -42.20 18.82 0.29
CA GLY A 401 -43.07 19.31 -0.77
C GLY A 401 -43.07 20.83 -0.91
N THR A 402 -43.94 21.34 -1.78
CA THR A 402 -44.00 22.75 -2.21
C THR A 402 -44.07 23.76 -1.05
N LEU A 403 -44.74 23.42 0.06
CA LEU A 403 -44.94 24.29 1.22
C LEU A 403 -43.70 24.42 2.14
N TYR A 404 -42.72 23.50 2.06
CA TYR A 404 -41.60 23.44 3.01
C TYR A 404 -40.22 23.24 2.39
N ALA A 405 -40.15 22.94 1.09
CA ALA A 405 -38.89 22.66 0.40
C ALA A 405 -38.06 23.91 0.12
N LYS A 406 -38.70 25.05 -0.19
CA LYS A 406 -38.02 26.29 -0.60
C LYS A 406 -36.99 26.74 0.45
N ASP A 407 -37.43 27.00 1.67
CA ASP A 407 -36.58 27.44 2.81
C ASP A 407 -35.40 26.49 3.13
N LYS A 408 -35.43 25.25 2.61
CA LYS A 408 -34.39 24.23 2.81
C LYS A 408 -33.43 24.13 1.63
N LEU A 409 -33.86 24.52 0.42
CA LEU A 409 -33.16 24.35 -0.86
C LEU A 409 -32.65 25.68 -1.46
N THR A 410 -33.10 26.84 -0.97
CA THR A 410 -32.58 28.17 -1.35
C THR A 410 -31.47 28.65 -0.41
N THR A 411 -30.81 29.76 -0.76
CA THR A 411 -29.69 30.38 -0.02
C THR A 411 -29.91 30.43 1.49
N GLY A 412 -28.94 29.90 2.26
CA GLY A 412 -29.01 29.81 3.73
C GLY A 412 -29.74 28.57 4.27
N GLY A 413 -30.34 27.75 3.39
CA GLY A 413 -31.04 26.52 3.74
C GLY A 413 -30.19 25.48 4.50
N LYS A 414 -30.88 24.53 5.14
CA LYS A 414 -30.22 23.50 5.95
C LYS A 414 -29.54 22.40 5.12
N THR A 415 -29.90 22.23 3.85
CA THR A 415 -29.45 21.08 3.02
C THR A 415 -28.06 21.23 2.40
N GLY A 416 -27.51 22.46 2.34
CA GLY A 416 -26.28 22.74 1.60
C GLY A 416 -26.48 22.98 0.10
N PHE A 417 -27.69 22.78 -0.42
CA PHE A 417 -28.09 23.19 -1.77
C PHE A 417 -28.52 24.66 -1.76
N ASP A 418 -28.20 25.40 -2.83
CA ASP A 418 -28.47 26.83 -2.94
C ASP A 418 -29.08 27.17 -4.30
N LEU A 419 -30.40 27.05 -4.40
CA LEU A 419 -31.20 27.69 -5.45
C LEU A 419 -31.29 29.20 -5.16
N ASN A 420 -30.28 29.94 -5.62
CA ASN A 420 -30.29 31.40 -5.62
C ASN A 420 -30.99 31.95 -6.89
N TYR A 421 -30.89 33.27 -7.11
CA TYR A 421 -31.67 33.99 -8.12
C TYR A 421 -30.78 34.73 -9.16
N PRO A 422 -30.04 34.02 -10.03
CA PRO A 422 -29.21 34.67 -11.07
C PRO A 422 -30.02 35.31 -12.22
N GLY A 423 -31.34 35.17 -12.24
CA GLY A 423 -32.17 35.58 -13.38
C GLY A 423 -32.05 34.63 -14.58
N TYR A 424 -32.43 35.12 -15.75
CA TYR A 424 -32.35 34.40 -17.03
C TYR A 424 -32.21 35.37 -18.20
N LEU A 425 -31.94 34.84 -19.39
CA LEU A 425 -31.94 35.57 -20.66
C LEU A 425 -33.10 35.10 -21.54
N GLU A 426 -33.86 36.06 -22.07
CA GLU A 426 -34.90 35.86 -23.08
C GLU A 426 -34.42 36.37 -24.44
N PHE A 427 -34.55 35.57 -25.49
CA PHE A 427 -34.14 35.95 -26.85
C PHE A 427 -35.28 36.64 -27.61
N SER A 428 -34.94 37.69 -28.36
CA SER A 428 -35.86 38.43 -29.25
C SER A 428 -37.20 38.82 -28.60
N SER A 429 -37.16 39.33 -27.37
CA SER A 429 -38.35 39.45 -26.52
C SER A 429 -39.46 40.28 -27.14
N PHE A 430 -40.68 39.73 -27.14
CA PHE A 430 -41.89 40.41 -27.61
C PHE A 430 -42.29 41.62 -26.76
N SER A 431 -41.77 41.76 -25.53
CA SER A 431 -42.02 42.96 -24.70
C SER A 431 -41.03 44.09 -24.96
N ASP A 432 -39.94 43.85 -25.69
CA ASP A 432 -39.01 44.89 -26.13
C ASP A 432 -39.40 45.39 -27.52
N PRO A 433 -39.75 46.69 -27.71
CA PRO A 433 -40.17 47.21 -29.01
C PRO A 433 -39.14 47.13 -30.14
N ALA A 434 -37.88 46.78 -29.83
CA ALA A 434 -36.81 46.58 -30.81
C ALA A 434 -36.40 45.09 -30.96
N PHE A 435 -37.20 44.15 -30.40
CA PHE A 435 -36.94 42.71 -30.38
C PHE A 435 -35.50 42.38 -29.96
N ARG A 436 -35.04 43.03 -28.88
CA ARG A 436 -33.73 42.76 -28.28
C ARG A 436 -33.79 41.52 -27.39
N ASN A 437 -32.62 40.99 -27.07
CA ASN A 437 -32.49 39.99 -26.03
C ASN A 437 -32.64 40.71 -24.67
N VAL A 438 -33.27 40.09 -23.67
CA VAL A 438 -33.57 40.74 -22.38
C VAL A 438 -33.09 39.85 -21.24
N PHE A 439 -32.18 40.37 -20.43
CA PHE A 439 -31.81 39.80 -19.14
C PHE A 439 -32.82 40.23 -18.07
N ARG A 440 -33.42 39.26 -17.37
CA ARG A 440 -34.51 39.47 -16.41
C ARG A 440 -34.25 38.79 -15.07
N GLY A 441 -34.75 39.39 -13.99
CA GLY A 441 -35.01 38.67 -12.74
C GLY A 441 -33.83 38.39 -11.81
N GLN A 442 -32.63 38.90 -12.09
CA GLN A 442 -31.48 38.79 -11.16
C GLN A 442 -31.85 39.32 -9.75
N ASP A 443 -31.42 38.60 -8.72
CA ASP A 443 -31.78 38.72 -7.30
C ASP A 443 -33.29 38.59 -6.97
N LYS A 444 -34.16 38.22 -7.94
CA LYS A 444 -35.61 38.05 -7.73
C LYS A 444 -36.17 36.69 -8.13
N THR A 445 -35.68 36.09 -9.20
CA THR A 445 -36.21 34.83 -9.76
C THR A 445 -35.11 34.07 -10.51
N ALA A 446 -35.35 32.78 -10.70
CA ALA A 446 -34.56 31.92 -11.56
C ALA A 446 -35.45 30.87 -12.21
N LEU A 447 -35.05 30.47 -13.40
CA LEU A 447 -35.59 29.34 -14.15
C LEU A 447 -34.37 28.44 -14.40
N TYR A 448 -34.40 27.17 -14.02
CA TYR A 448 -33.27 26.24 -14.18
C TYR A 448 -33.61 25.14 -15.18
N TRP A 449 -32.71 24.78 -16.09
CA TRP A 449 -32.94 23.67 -17.02
C TRP A 449 -33.06 22.32 -16.31
N THR A 450 -34.02 21.50 -16.75
CA THR A 450 -34.05 20.05 -16.53
C THR A 450 -33.75 19.32 -17.85
N ASN A 451 -33.54 18.01 -17.81
CA ASN A 451 -33.34 17.16 -18.99
C ASN A 451 -34.65 16.77 -19.71
N ASP A 452 -35.81 17.21 -19.22
CA ASP A 452 -37.12 16.82 -19.75
C ASP A 452 -37.45 17.69 -20.98
N TYR A 453 -36.96 17.24 -22.14
CA TYR A 453 -37.01 17.97 -23.41
C TYR A 453 -37.73 17.20 -24.52
N ASN A 454 -38.37 17.94 -25.43
CA ASN A 454 -39.11 17.42 -26.58
C ASN A 454 -38.55 17.99 -27.89
N GLU A 455 -37.68 17.23 -28.54
CA GLU A 455 -37.03 17.54 -29.82
C GLU A 455 -38.02 17.92 -30.95
N PHE A 456 -39.25 17.41 -30.93
CA PHE A 456 -40.23 17.64 -32.00
C PHE A 456 -40.83 19.04 -32.00
N ASN A 457 -40.79 19.76 -30.87
CA ASN A 457 -41.40 21.09 -30.72
C ASN A 457 -40.56 22.09 -29.92
N GLY A 458 -39.37 21.71 -29.47
CA GLY A 458 -38.47 22.57 -28.70
C GLY A 458 -38.94 22.85 -27.26
N ALA A 459 -39.95 22.14 -26.75
CA ALA A 459 -40.44 22.34 -25.40
C ALA A 459 -39.53 21.65 -24.37
N ALA A 460 -39.11 22.39 -23.35
CA ALA A 460 -38.31 21.91 -22.23
C ALA A 460 -39.00 22.25 -20.90
N VAL A 461 -38.91 21.34 -19.92
CA VAL A 461 -39.29 21.67 -18.53
C VAL A 461 -38.15 22.42 -17.86
N ALA A 462 -38.48 23.51 -17.19
CA ALA A 462 -37.58 24.26 -16.33
C ALA A 462 -38.17 24.36 -14.91
N ILE A 463 -37.30 24.47 -13.91
CA ILE A 463 -37.73 24.69 -12.52
C ILE A 463 -37.67 26.19 -12.20
N ALA A 464 -38.82 26.74 -11.84
CA ALA A 464 -38.99 28.12 -11.44
C ALA A 464 -38.88 28.27 -9.91
N THR A 465 -38.16 29.29 -9.46
CA THR A 465 -38.15 29.75 -8.07
C THR A 465 -38.02 31.27 -8.03
N SER A 466 -38.72 31.93 -7.11
CA SER A 466 -38.63 33.38 -6.93
C SER A 466 -38.62 33.78 -5.47
N ILE A 467 -37.97 34.89 -5.15
CA ILE A 467 -37.76 35.37 -3.78
C ILE A 467 -39.09 35.56 -3.03
N ASN A 468 -40.12 36.04 -3.72
CA ASN A 468 -41.46 36.30 -3.18
C ASN A 468 -42.47 35.15 -3.38
N GLY A 469 -42.14 34.09 -4.15
CA GLY A 469 -43.01 32.92 -4.30
C GLY A 469 -42.96 32.02 -3.06
N GLU A 470 -44.04 31.29 -2.77
CA GLU A 470 -44.09 30.36 -1.62
C GLU A 470 -43.44 29.00 -1.97
N SER A 471 -43.42 28.63 -3.25
CA SER A 471 -43.05 27.32 -3.78
C SER A 471 -41.82 27.34 -4.71
N ILE A 472 -41.33 26.14 -5.03
CA ILE A 472 -40.47 25.84 -6.18
C ILE A 472 -41.34 24.99 -7.12
N ASP A 473 -41.49 25.41 -8.37
CA ASP A 473 -42.49 24.86 -9.30
C ASP A 473 -41.87 24.48 -10.65
N SER A 474 -42.50 23.56 -11.38
CA SER A 474 -42.14 23.27 -12.78
C SER A 474 -42.90 24.19 -13.74
N THR A 475 -42.22 24.60 -14.81
CA THR A 475 -42.80 25.35 -15.93
C THR A 475 -42.32 24.75 -17.26
N VAL A 476 -43.08 24.97 -18.33
CA VAL A 476 -42.71 24.54 -19.69
C VAL A 476 -42.38 25.76 -20.53
N LEU A 477 -41.19 25.74 -21.13
CA LEU A 477 -40.64 26.81 -21.96
C LEU A 477 -40.27 26.26 -23.33
N PHE A 478 -40.11 27.12 -24.32
CA PHE A 478 -39.54 26.75 -25.62
C PHE A 478 -38.05 27.16 -25.65
N GLU A 479 -37.13 26.21 -25.84
CA GLU A 479 -35.70 26.44 -25.58
C GLU A 479 -35.09 27.57 -26.42
N SER A 480 -35.50 27.68 -27.69
CA SER A 480 -35.03 28.70 -28.64
C SER A 480 -35.31 30.15 -28.23
N TYR A 481 -36.14 30.37 -27.20
CA TYR A 481 -36.44 31.69 -26.64
C TYR A 481 -35.69 31.99 -25.34
N TYR A 482 -34.96 31.04 -24.74
CA TYR A 482 -34.38 31.22 -23.41
C TYR A 482 -32.95 30.66 -23.26
N ALA A 483 -32.15 31.35 -22.45
CA ALA A 483 -30.95 30.78 -21.86
C ALA A 483 -31.02 30.93 -20.33
N LEU A 484 -30.76 29.83 -19.63
CA LEU A 484 -31.05 29.65 -18.20
C LEU A 484 -29.80 29.25 -17.41
N PRO A 485 -29.70 29.59 -16.11
CA PRO A 485 -28.73 29.00 -15.20
C PRO A 485 -28.91 27.47 -15.09
N VAL A 486 -27.85 26.78 -14.65
CA VAL A 486 -27.81 25.31 -14.57
C VAL A 486 -27.42 24.83 -13.18
N ARG A 487 -28.04 23.72 -12.76
CA ARG A 487 -27.75 22.91 -11.57
C ARG A 487 -27.64 21.46 -12.04
N TYR A 488 -26.44 20.94 -12.23
CA TYR A 488 -26.27 19.52 -12.60
C TYR A 488 -26.46 18.59 -11.41
N VAL A 489 -26.76 17.33 -11.71
CA VAL A 489 -26.89 16.23 -10.76
C VAL A 489 -26.04 15.04 -11.20
N ARG A 490 -25.65 14.17 -10.26
CA ARG A 490 -25.02 12.88 -10.52
C ARG A 490 -25.31 11.85 -9.43
N GLU A 491 -25.01 10.59 -9.73
CA GLU A 491 -24.97 9.52 -8.74
C GLU A 491 -23.89 9.78 -7.68
N ILE A 492 -24.13 9.37 -6.43
CA ILE A 492 -23.17 9.56 -5.33
C ILE A 492 -21.85 8.84 -5.65
N GLN A 493 -20.74 9.57 -5.57
CA GLN A 493 -19.40 9.00 -5.67
C GLN A 493 -18.99 8.46 -4.29
N ASN A 494 -18.56 7.20 -4.22
CA ASN A 494 -18.16 6.52 -2.97
C ASN A 494 -16.83 7.05 -2.43
#